data_AF-A0A7S3KFK1-F1
#
_entry.id   AF-A0A7S3KFK1-F1
#
_cell.length_a   1.000
_cell.length_b   1.000
_cell.length_c   1.000
_cell.angle_alpha   90.00
_cell.angle_beta   90.00
_cell.angle_gamma   90.00
#
_symmetry.space_group_name_H-M   'P 1'
#
loop_
_entity.id
_entity.type
_entity.pdbx_description
1 polymer ?
#
loop_
_entity_poly.entity_id
_entity_poly.type
_entity_poly.pdbx_seq_one_letter_code
_entity_poly.pdbx_strand_id
1 'polypeptide(L)'
;NGSYHITSLVFGIVILMFNVFWAYVEIRQIFFHGFEYIASFWNMLDLFSVIFNTTVVVMELAEAKFEDTNRVAAISVLVLYFKLFYFLRIFFATAYLVRMIIEIIIDMKFFVGVLMIATIAFGNSFYILGRNSPDGENLAGSNVFDAFIFSYKMGLGDFLTDDFGTRDEEFLWIFFLLDTIIILIVLLNLVI
;
A
#
# COMPACT_ATOMS: atom_id res chain seq x y z
N ASN A 1 4.24 5.67 36.73
CA ASN A 1 5.16 5.64 35.58
C ASN A 1 6.24 4.57 35.66
N GLY A 2 7.01 4.42 36.75
CA GLY A 2 8.09 3.41 36.80
C GLY A 2 7.68 1.95 36.53
N SER A 3 6.52 1.51 37.04
CA SER A 3 6.05 0.13 36.81
C SER A 3 5.72 -0.17 35.34
N TYR A 4 5.18 0.80 34.60
CA TYR A 4 4.81 0.63 33.18
C TYR A 4 6.05 0.54 32.29
N HIS A 5 7.08 1.34 32.57
CA HIS A 5 8.35 1.27 31.87
C HIS A 5 9.07 -0.06 32.10
N ILE A 6 9.05 -0.58 33.33
CA ILE A 6 9.67 -1.87 33.62
C ILE A 6 8.93 -3.00 32.90
N THR A 7 7.60 -2.97 32.87
CA THR A 7 6.83 -3.98 32.13
C THR A 7 7.08 -3.93 30.63
N SER A 8 7.08 -2.75 30.00
CA SER A 8 7.32 -2.64 28.55
C SER A 8 8.72 -3.09 28.18
N LEU A 9 9.73 -2.79 29.01
CA LEU A 9 11.11 -3.20 28.78
C LEU A 9 11.27 -4.73 28.89
N VAL A 10 10.64 -5.36 29.88
CA VAL A 10 10.64 -6.82 30.02
C VAL A 10 9.95 -7.50 28.83
N PHE A 11 8.77 -7.02 28.42
CA PHE A 11 8.08 -7.55 27.24
C PHE A 11 8.89 -7.32 25.95
N GLY A 12 9.48 -6.14 25.78
CA GLY A 12 10.32 -5.81 24.63
C GLY A 12 11.53 -6.74 24.50
N ILE A 13 12.23 -7.03 25.59
CA ILE A 13 13.36 -7.98 25.59
C ILE A 13 12.90 -9.39 25.21
N VAL A 14 11.78 -9.86 25.76
CA VAL A 14 11.23 -11.19 25.45
C VAL A 14 10.85 -11.30 23.98
N ILE A 15 10.17 -10.29 23.44
CA ILE A 15 9.77 -10.25 22.02
C ILE A 15 11.01 -10.16 21.13
N LEU A 16 12.03 -9.38 21.52
CA LEU A 16 13.28 -9.28 20.78
C LEU A 16 13.98 -10.64 20.69
N MET A 17 14.08 -11.39 21.80
CA MET A 17 14.66 -12.74 21.79
C MET A 17 13.91 -13.67 20.83
N PHE A 18 12.58 -13.61 20.81
CA PHE A 18 11.77 -14.39 19.89
C PHE A 18 12.01 -13.98 18.42
N ASN A 19 12.05 -12.67 18.13
CA ASN A 19 12.34 -12.16 16.79
C ASN A 19 13.74 -12.54 16.31
N VAL A 20 14.75 -12.53 17.18
CA VAL A 20 16.12 -12.97 16.84
C VAL A 20 16.14 -14.45 16.49
N PHE A 21 15.39 -15.28 17.21
CA PHE A 21 15.24 -16.69 16.88
C PHE A 21 14.61 -16.87 15.49
N TRP A 22 13.52 -16.17 15.17
CA TRP A 22 12.91 -16.21 13.84
C TRP A 22 13.83 -15.67 12.74
N ALA A 23 14.54 -14.57 13.00
CA ALA A 23 15.52 -14.03 12.06
C ALA A 23 16.62 -15.05 11.75
N TYR A 24 17.10 -15.79 12.74
CA TYR A 24 18.05 -16.87 12.51
C TYR A 24 17.49 -17.97 11.60
N VAL A 25 16.24 -18.37 11.80
CA VAL A 25 15.56 -19.36 10.96
C VAL A 25 15.44 -18.85 9.51
N GLU A 26 14.98 -17.60 9.32
CA GLU A 26 14.83 -17.00 7.98
C GLU A 26 16.16 -16.85 7.25
N ILE A 27 17.21 -16.40 7.95
CA ILE A 27 18.55 -16.28 7.36
C ILE A 27 19.03 -17.65 6.85
N ARG A 28 18.83 -18.72 7.64
CA ARG A 28 19.17 -20.08 7.20
C ARG A 28 18.34 -20.52 6.00
N GLN A 29 17.06 -20.20 5.97
CA GLN A 29 16.17 -20.54 4.86
C GLN A 29 16.59 -19.83 3.56
N ILE A 30 17.02 -18.57 3.64
CA ILE A 30 17.58 -17.80 2.52
C ILE A 30 18.84 -18.47 1.99
N PHE A 31 19.78 -18.87 2.87
CA PHE A 31 21.01 -19.54 2.43
C PHE A 31 20.76 -20.91 1.80
N PHE A 32 19.74 -21.64 2.25
CA PHE A 32 19.42 -22.97 1.73
C PHE A 32 18.67 -22.93 0.40
N HIS A 33 17.68 -22.05 0.25
CA HIS A 33 16.84 -21.95 -0.95
C HIS A 33 17.33 -20.93 -1.99
N GLY A 34 18.19 -19.99 -1.62
CA GLY A 34 18.77 -19.00 -2.53
C GLY A 34 17.72 -18.20 -3.29
N PHE A 35 17.75 -18.28 -4.63
CA PHE A 35 16.83 -17.52 -5.51
C PHE A 35 15.37 -17.99 -5.42
N GLU A 36 15.11 -19.26 -5.13
CA GLU A 36 13.75 -19.78 -4.96
C GLU A 36 13.05 -19.14 -3.75
N TYR A 37 13.83 -18.71 -2.75
CA TYR A 37 13.30 -18.00 -1.60
C TYR A 37 12.66 -16.67 -2.02
N ILE A 38 13.38 -15.88 -2.83
CA ILE A 38 12.94 -14.54 -3.25
C ILE A 38 11.77 -14.62 -4.24
N ALA A 39 11.68 -15.70 -5.02
CA ALA A 39 10.56 -15.93 -5.93
C ALA A 39 9.24 -16.26 -5.19
N SER A 40 9.30 -16.75 -3.95
CA SER A 40 8.13 -17.08 -3.16
C SER A 40 7.57 -15.86 -2.43
N PHE A 41 6.36 -15.43 -2.82
CA PHE A 41 5.62 -14.35 -2.16
C PHE A 41 5.53 -14.53 -0.64
N TRP A 42 5.31 -15.76 -0.17
CA TRP A 42 5.15 -16.08 1.24
C TRP A 42 6.43 -15.94 2.04
N ASN A 43 7.55 -16.37 1.46
CA ASN A 43 8.85 -16.24 2.10
C ASN A 43 9.24 -14.76 2.22
N MET A 44 8.95 -13.97 1.19
CA MET A 44 9.16 -12.52 1.23
C MET A 44 8.29 -11.85 2.31
N LEU A 45 7.04 -12.29 2.46
CA LEU A 45 6.13 -11.82 3.51
C LEU A 45 6.65 -12.17 4.91
N ASP A 46 7.16 -13.39 5.09
CA ASP A 46 7.76 -13.83 6.36
C ASP A 46 9.00 -13.00 6.72
N LEU A 47 9.89 -12.77 5.75
CA LEU A 47 11.06 -11.90 5.90
C LEU A 47 10.65 -10.47 6.31
N PHE A 48 9.68 -9.87 5.62
CA PHE A 48 9.18 -8.54 5.99
C PHE A 48 8.59 -8.52 7.40
N SER A 49 7.87 -9.58 7.80
CA SER A 49 7.33 -9.66 9.16
C SER A 49 8.44 -9.62 10.20
N VAL A 50 9.54 -10.35 10.00
CA VAL A 50 10.66 -10.37 10.94
C VAL A 50 11.38 -9.03 10.96
N ILE A 51 11.63 -8.42 9.80
CA ILE A 51 12.29 -7.11 9.70
C ILE A 51 11.48 -6.04 10.44
N PHE A 52 10.21 -5.84 10.07
CA PHE A 52 9.41 -4.76 10.65
C PHE A 52 9.14 -4.97 12.14
N ASN A 53 8.84 -6.19 12.59
CA ASN A 53 8.64 -6.45 14.02
C ASN A 53 9.94 -6.22 14.82
N THR A 54 11.09 -6.60 14.27
CA THR A 54 12.38 -6.33 14.93
C THR A 54 12.65 -4.82 15.00
N THR A 55 12.40 -4.08 13.91
CA THR A 55 12.57 -2.62 13.89
C THR A 55 11.69 -1.93 14.92
N VAL A 56 10.42 -2.31 15.04
CA VAL A 56 9.50 -1.72 16.04
C VAL A 56 10.03 -1.92 17.45
N VAL A 57 10.43 -3.13 17.81
CA VAL A 57 10.95 -3.43 19.15
C VAL A 57 12.26 -2.69 19.44
N VAL A 58 13.15 -2.59 18.46
CA VAL A 58 14.40 -1.83 18.59
C VAL A 58 14.11 -0.33 18.78
N MET A 59 13.15 0.24 18.03
CA MET A 59 12.75 1.63 18.18
C MET A 59 12.11 1.91 19.54
N GLU A 60 11.30 0.98 20.06
CA GLU A 60 10.70 1.10 21.39
C GLU A 60 11.76 1.03 22.51
N LEU A 61 12.73 0.11 22.40
CA LEU A 61 13.83 0.00 23.37
C LEU A 61 14.83 1.16 23.29
N ALA A 62 15.00 1.76 22.12
CA ALA A 62 15.85 2.93 21.92
C ALA A 62 15.17 4.25 22.32
N GLU A 63 13.94 4.18 22.86
CA GLU A 63 13.11 5.35 23.20
C GLU A 63 12.96 6.33 22.03
N ALA A 64 12.80 5.80 20.81
CA ALA A 64 12.58 6.59 19.61
C ALA A 64 11.28 7.39 19.69
N LYS A 65 11.17 8.44 18.86
CA LYS A 65 9.98 9.29 18.80
C LYS A 65 8.73 8.47 18.52
N PHE A 66 7.69 8.70 19.30
CA PHE A 66 6.41 7.99 19.20
C PHE A 66 5.80 8.03 17.79
N GLU A 67 5.91 9.17 17.10
CA GLU A 67 5.41 9.32 15.71
C GLU A 67 6.11 8.37 14.73
N ASP A 68 7.43 8.25 14.82
CA ASP A 68 8.21 7.41 13.91
C ASP A 68 7.98 5.92 14.22
N THR A 69 7.92 5.56 15.51
CA THR A 69 7.59 4.19 15.94
C THR A 69 6.20 3.78 15.45
N ASN A 70 5.19 4.65 15.54
CA ASN A 70 3.83 4.34 15.10
C ASN A 70 3.73 4.10 13.59
N ARG A 71 4.47 4.87 12.77
CA ARG A 71 4.49 4.68 11.31
C ARG A 71 4.99 3.29 10.95
N VAL A 72 6.08 2.84 11.58
CA VAL A 72 6.65 1.51 11.34
C VAL A 72 5.76 0.42 11.95
N ALA A 73 5.19 0.66 13.14
CA ALA A 73 4.28 -0.29 13.79
C ALA A 73 3.02 -0.55 12.96
N ALA A 74 2.44 0.48 12.34
CA ALA A 74 1.27 0.32 11.46
C ALA A 74 1.57 -0.62 10.27
N ILE A 75 2.75 -0.47 9.65
CA ILE A 75 3.20 -1.35 8.56
C ILE A 75 3.43 -2.77 9.09
N SER A 76 4.08 -2.92 10.25
CA SER A 76 4.33 -4.22 10.87
C SER A 76 3.04 -5.00 11.15
N VAL A 77 2.04 -4.31 11.71
CA VAL A 77 0.72 -4.89 12.00
C VAL A 77 0.04 -5.34 10.71
N LEU A 78 0.06 -4.53 9.66
CA LEU A 78 -0.51 -4.89 8.36
C LEU A 78 0.16 -6.15 7.80
N VAL A 79 1.50 -6.23 7.83
CA VAL A 79 2.25 -7.42 7.38
C VAL A 79 1.88 -8.67 8.19
N LEU A 80 1.72 -8.53 9.51
CA LEU A 80 1.27 -9.64 10.38
C LEU A 80 -0.14 -10.14 10.02
N TYR A 81 -1.07 -9.23 9.70
CA TYR A 81 -2.39 -9.64 9.22
C TYR A 81 -2.32 -10.30 7.84
N PHE A 82 -1.45 -9.84 6.94
CA PHE A 82 -1.22 -10.56 5.68
C PHE A 82 -0.68 -11.97 5.91
N LYS A 83 0.18 -12.17 6.92
CA LYS A 83 0.68 -13.49 7.32
C LYS A 83 -0.44 -14.41 7.83
N LEU A 84 -1.54 -13.87 8.34
CA LEU A 84 -2.71 -14.68 8.71
C LEU A 84 -3.30 -15.43 7.51
N PHE A 85 -3.26 -14.86 6.30
CA PHE A 85 -3.69 -15.56 5.08
C PHE A 85 -2.82 -16.78 4.75
N TYR A 86 -1.56 -16.79 5.18
CA TYR A 86 -0.72 -17.99 5.07
C TYR A 86 -1.29 -19.13 5.91
N PHE A 87 -1.66 -18.85 7.17
CA PHE A 87 -2.24 -19.85 8.06
C PHE A 87 -3.60 -20.36 7.58
N LEU A 88 -4.37 -19.53 6.87
CA LEU A 88 -5.61 -19.99 6.22
C LEU A 88 -5.38 -21.08 5.16
N ARG A 89 -4.16 -21.24 4.62
CA ARG A 89 -3.85 -22.35 3.69
C ARG A 89 -3.73 -23.70 4.38
N ILE A 90 -3.62 -23.75 5.71
CA ILE A 90 -3.54 -25.00 6.47
C ILE A 90 -4.92 -25.68 6.54
N PHE A 91 -6.00 -24.91 6.60
CA PHE A 91 -7.35 -25.46 6.63
C PHE A 91 -7.86 -25.75 5.22
N PHE A 92 -8.31 -26.99 4.98
CA PHE A 92 -8.79 -27.44 3.67
C PHE A 92 -9.90 -26.56 3.08
N ALA A 93 -10.82 -26.07 3.91
CA ALA A 93 -11.93 -25.23 3.46
C ALA A 93 -11.49 -23.85 2.94
N THR A 94 -10.50 -23.21 3.58
CA THR A 94 -10.03 -21.86 3.22
C THR A 94 -8.85 -21.88 2.26
N ALA A 95 -8.12 -22.99 2.16
CA ALA A 95 -6.98 -23.12 1.26
C ALA A 95 -7.35 -22.91 -0.22
N TYR A 96 -8.54 -23.36 -0.63
CA TYR A 96 -9.04 -23.14 -1.99
C TYR A 96 -9.30 -21.65 -2.27
N LEU A 97 -9.94 -20.94 -1.33
CA LEU A 97 -10.21 -19.50 -1.45
C LEU A 97 -8.91 -18.69 -1.58
N VAL A 98 -7.91 -18.98 -0.75
CA VAL A 98 -6.62 -18.27 -0.79
C VAL A 98 -5.90 -18.51 -2.12
N ARG A 99 -5.94 -19.74 -2.67
CA ARG A 99 -5.35 -20.02 -4.00
C ARG A 99 -6.05 -19.25 -5.11
N MET A 100 -7.38 -19.25 -5.12
CA MET A 100 -8.19 -18.51 -6.10
C MET A 100 -7.89 -17.01 -6.06
N ILE A 101 -7.80 -16.41 -4.86
CA ILE A 101 -7.45 -14.98 -4.71
C ILE A 101 -6.08 -14.68 -5.33
N ILE A 102 -5.07 -15.55 -5.08
CA ILE A 102 -3.73 -15.36 -5.65
C ILE A 102 -3.75 -15.46 -7.18
N GLU A 103 -4.48 -16.44 -7.73
CA GLU A 103 -4.63 -16.61 -9.19
C GLU A 103 -5.26 -15.36 -9.82
N ILE A 104 -6.36 -14.86 -9.25
CA ILE A 104 -7.01 -13.61 -9.70
C ILE A 104 -6.04 -12.43 -9.66
N ILE A 105 -5.29 -12.23 -8.57
CA ILE A 105 -4.32 -11.13 -8.45
C ILE A 105 -3.23 -11.23 -9.52
N ILE A 106 -2.74 -12.43 -9.81
CA ILE A 106 -1.71 -12.65 -10.83
C ILE A 106 -2.24 -12.34 -12.23
N ASP A 107 -3.48 -12.71 -12.51
CA ASP A 107 -4.09 -12.48 -13.82
C ASP A 107 -4.43 -10.99 -14.03
N MET A 108 -4.80 -10.28 -12.97
CA MET A 108 -5.10 -8.84 -13.00
C MET A 108 -3.88 -7.93 -13.21
N LYS A 109 -2.64 -8.42 -13.11
CA LYS A 109 -1.43 -7.57 -13.10
C LYS A 109 -1.29 -6.69 -14.35
N PHE A 110 -1.63 -7.22 -15.53
CA PHE A 110 -1.54 -6.47 -16.78
C PHE A 110 -2.63 -5.40 -16.85
N PHE A 111 -3.83 -5.73 -16.39
CA PHE A 111 -4.93 -4.81 -16.30
C PHE A 111 -4.60 -3.64 -15.36
N VAL A 112 -4.11 -3.93 -14.14
CA VAL A 112 -3.68 -2.89 -13.18
C VAL A 112 -2.59 -2.01 -13.80
N GLY A 113 -1.68 -2.58 -14.60
CA GLY A 113 -0.70 -1.80 -15.37
C GLY A 113 -1.33 -0.79 -16.33
N VAL A 114 -2.34 -1.20 -17.10
CA VAL A 114 -3.09 -0.31 -18.01
C VAL A 114 -3.85 0.77 -17.23
N LEU A 115 -4.50 0.40 -16.12
CA LEU A 115 -5.20 1.32 -15.23
C LEU A 115 -4.25 2.40 -14.67
N MET A 116 -3.06 2.00 -14.22
CA MET A 116 -2.06 2.93 -13.69
C MET A 116 -1.58 3.91 -14.77
N ILE A 117 -1.34 3.44 -16.00
CA ILE A 117 -0.94 4.30 -17.12
C ILE A 117 -2.04 5.34 -17.42
N ALA A 118 -3.30 4.90 -17.51
CA ALA A 118 -4.43 5.80 -17.74
C ALA A 118 -4.56 6.84 -16.61
N THR A 119 -4.50 6.38 -15.36
CA THR A 119 -4.61 7.26 -14.17
C THR A 119 -3.49 8.30 -14.14
N ILE A 120 -2.25 7.92 -14.46
CA ILE A 120 -1.11 8.85 -14.55
C ILE A 120 -1.28 9.84 -15.71
N ALA A 121 -1.80 9.40 -16.86
CA ALA A 121 -2.03 10.28 -18.00
C ALA A 121 -3.09 11.35 -17.70
N PHE A 122 -4.22 10.96 -17.11
CA PHE A 122 -5.26 11.89 -16.68
C PHE A 122 -4.79 12.78 -15.52
N GLY A 123 -4.10 12.23 -14.52
CA GLY A 123 -3.55 13.00 -13.40
C GLY A 123 -2.58 14.09 -13.86
N ASN A 124 -1.67 13.79 -14.79
CA ASN A 124 -0.80 14.81 -15.36
C ASN A 124 -1.58 15.86 -16.17
N SER A 125 -2.63 15.45 -16.89
CA SER A 125 -3.46 16.38 -17.65
C SER A 125 -4.20 17.36 -16.72
N PHE A 126 -4.80 16.87 -15.64
CA PHE A 126 -5.43 17.69 -14.60
C PHE A 126 -4.41 18.60 -13.90
N TYR A 127 -3.21 18.11 -13.64
CA TYR A 127 -2.14 18.92 -13.04
C TYR A 127 -1.70 20.09 -13.93
N ILE A 128 -1.66 19.89 -15.26
CA ILE A 128 -1.31 20.95 -16.21
C ILE A 128 -2.44 21.97 -16.32
N LEU A 129 -3.69 21.52 -16.42
CA LEU A 129 -4.86 22.40 -16.50
C LEU A 129 -5.06 23.20 -15.20
N GLY A 130 -4.90 22.55 -14.04
CA GLY A 130 -5.07 23.18 -12.74
C GLY A 130 -4.03 24.25 -12.40
N ARG A 131 -2.90 24.32 -13.11
CA ARG A 131 -1.92 25.43 -12.98
C ARG A 131 -2.45 26.77 -13.48
N ASN A 132 -3.50 26.77 -14.32
CA ASN A 132 -4.10 27.98 -14.83
C ASN A 132 -5.15 28.58 -13.87
N SER A 133 -5.29 28.01 -12.67
CA SER A 133 -6.23 28.48 -11.65
C SER A 133 -5.85 29.87 -11.14
N PRO A 134 -6.80 30.81 -11.07
CA PRO A 134 -6.54 32.20 -10.69
C PRO A 134 -6.15 32.37 -9.20
N ASP A 135 -6.55 31.44 -8.33
CA ASP A 135 -6.31 31.52 -6.89
C ASP A 135 -4.94 30.96 -6.45
N GLY A 136 -4.15 30.47 -7.41
CA GLY A 136 -2.81 29.91 -7.15
C GLY A 136 -2.82 28.54 -6.46
N GLU A 137 -3.98 28.06 -6.00
CA GLU A 137 -4.19 26.68 -5.59
C GLU A 137 -4.48 25.80 -6.80
N ASN A 138 -3.71 24.72 -6.93
CA ASN A 138 -3.82 23.80 -8.06
C ASN A 138 -4.89 22.74 -7.73
N LEU A 139 -5.91 22.62 -8.60
CA LEU A 139 -7.02 21.67 -8.50
C LEU A 139 -6.57 20.23 -8.21
N ALA A 140 -5.48 19.81 -8.88
CA ALA A 140 -4.95 18.46 -8.75
C ALA A 140 -3.86 18.35 -7.65
N GLY A 141 -3.72 19.35 -6.79
CA GLY A 141 -2.71 19.42 -5.74
C GLY A 141 -1.37 20.00 -6.18
N SER A 142 -0.45 20.12 -5.21
CA SER A 142 0.82 20.83 -5.39
C SER A 142 1.85 20.03 -6.19
N ASN A 143 1.81 18.70 -6.07
CA ASN A 143 2.78 17.79 -6.67
C ASN A 143 2.13 16.83 -7.68
N VAL A 144 2.93 16.27 -8.58
CA VAL A 144 2.49 15.25 -9.55
C VAL A 144 1.89 14.02 -8.85
N PHE A 145 2.37 13.69 -7.65
CA PHE A 145 1.80 12.60 -6.85
C PHE A 145 0.40 12.91 -6.33
N ASP A 146 0.14 14.16 -5.92
CA ASP A 146 -1.20 14.60 -5.51
C ASP A 146 -2.17 14.49 -6.69
N ALA A 147 -1.69 14.85 -7.89
CA ALA A 147 -2.49 14.79 -9.11
C ALA A 147 -2.78 13.35 -9.57
N PHE A 148 -1.85 12.43 -9.33
CA PHE A 148 -2.11 11.01 -9.50
C PHE A 148 -3.20 10.52 -8.54
N ILE A 149 -3.15 10.91 -7.27
CA ILE A 149 -4.18 10.57 -6.28
C ILE A 149 -5.54 11.17 -6.68
N PHE A 150 -5.54 12.41 -7.15
CA PHE A 150 -6.74 13.10 -7.64
C PHE A 150 -7.41 12.33 -8.77
N SER A 151 -6.65 11.98 -9.81
CA SER A 151 -7.14 11.16 -10.94
C SER A 151 -7.61 9.77 -10.50
N TYR A 152 -6.89 9.13 -9.57
CA TYR A 152 -7.31 7.84 -9.03
C TYR A 152 -8.66 7.92 -8.29
N LYS A 153 -8.84 8.95 -7.46
CA LYS A 153 -10.10 9.19 -6.74
C LYS A 153 -11.25 9.47 -7.71
N MET A 154 -11.01 10.30 -8.71
CA MET A 154 -11.97 10.61 -9.76
C MET A 154 -12.40 9.35 -10.53
N GLY A 155 -11.44 8.51 -10.91
CA GLY A 155 -11.68 7.23 -11.56
C GLY A 155 -12.46 6.22 -10.70
N LEU A 156 -12.44 6.35 -9.38
CA LEU A 156 -13.27 5.56 -8.44
C LEU A 156 -14.67 6.14 -8.21
N GLY A 157 -14.95 7.35 -8.71
CA GLY A 157 -16.23 8.04 -8.54
C GLY A 157 -16.27 9.07 -7.40
N ASP A 158 -15.12 9.42 -6.81
CA ASP A 158 -15.00 10.54 -5.87
C ASP A 158 -14.74 11.84 -6.66
N PHE A 159 -15.83 12.53 -6.99
CA PHE A 159 -15.82 13.68 -7.89
C PHE A 159 -15.66 14.99 -7.11
N LEU A 160 -14.43 15.49 -7.04
CA LEU A 160 -14.12 16.83 -6.50
C LEU A 160 -14.21 17.88 -7.62
N THR A 161 -15.44 18.23 -8.02
CA THR A 161 -15.71 19.19 -9.12
C THR A 161 -15.99 20.61 -8.64
N ASP A 162 -16.02 20.85 -7.32
CA ASP A 162 -16.42 22.13 -6.74
C ASP A 162 -15.55 23.30 -7.23
N ASP A 163 -14.30 23.02 -7.56
CA ASP A 163 -13.31 24.02 -8.01
C ASP A 163 -13.18 24.12 -9.54
N PHE A 164 -14.06 23.46 -10.33
CA PHE A 164 -13.97 23.46 -11.80
C PHE A 164 -14.37 24.79 -12.46
N GLY A 165 -14.94 25.74 -11.71
CA GLY A 165 -15.39 27.05 -12.20
C GLY A 165 -14.26 28.05 -12.55
N THR A 166 -13.10 27.56 -12.99
CA THR A 166 -11.91 28.36 -13.30
C THR A 166 -11.74 28.60 -14.81
N ARG A 167 -10.64 29.27 -15.19
CA ARG A 167 -10.38 29.80 -16.55
C ARG A 167 -10.45 28.76 -17.69
N ASP A 168 -10.28 27.47 -17.40
CA ASP A 168 -10.30 26.37 -18.37
C ASP A 168 -11.42 25.35 -18.09
N GLU A 169 -12.54 25.79 -17.50
CA GLU A 169 -13.70 24.97 -17.12
C GLU A 169 -14.14 24.01 -18.24
N GLU A 170 -14.23 24.48 -19.49
CA GLU A 170 -14.66 23.66 -20.63
C GLU A 170 -13.73 22.44 -20.85
N PHE A 171 -12.42 22.62 -20.77
CA PHE A 171 -11.46 21.54 -20.92
C PHE A 171 -11.49 20.60 -19.70
N LEU A 172 -11.64 21.12 -18.49
CA LEU A 172 -11.76 20.32 -17.28
C LEU A 172 -12.97 19.36 -17.35
N TRP A 173 -14.13 19.85 -17.81
CA TRP A 173 -15.31 19.01 -18.01
C TRP A 173 -15.11 17.93 -19.09
N ILE A 174 -14.41 18.24 -20.18
CA ILE A 174 -14.11 17.26 -21.22
C ILE A 174 -13.19 16.16 -20.68
N PHE A 175 -12.10 16.52 -19.99
CA PHE A 175 -11.17 15.56 -19.41
C PHE A 175 -11.82 14.73 -18.30
N PHE A 176 -12.67 15.34 -17.47
CA PHE A 176 -13.47 14.66 -16.46
C PHE A 176 -14.39 13.59 -17.06
N LEU A 177 -15.10 13.93 -18.14
CA LEU A 177 -16.00 12.99 -18.82
C LEU A 177 -15.20 11.84 -19.44
N LEU A 178 -14.07 12.14 -20.08
CA LEU A 178 -13.18 11.13 -20.64
C LEU A 178 -12.59 10.22 -19.56
N ASP A 179 -12.14 10.77 -18.44
CA ASP A 179 -11.63 10.02 -17.29
C ASP A 179 -12.69 9.07 -16.74
N THR A 180 -13.92 9.57 -16.57
CA THR A 180 -15.06 8.76 -16.11
C THR A 180 -15.40 7.65 -17.10
N ILE A 181 -15.44 7.92 -18.41
CA ILE A 181 -15.72 6.88 -19.41
C ILE A 181 -14.60 5.84 -19.43
N ILE A 182 -13.35 6.27 -19.51
CA ILE A 182 -12.22 5.36 -19.71
C ILE A 182 -11.91 4.61 -18.42
N ILE A 183 -11.75 5.30 -17.29
CA ILE A 183 -11.36 4.66 -16.03
C ILE A 183 -12.56 3.97 -15.38
N LEU A 184 -13.63 4.70 -15.07
CA LEU A 184 -14.76 4.15 -14.31
C LEU A 184 -15.61 3.18 -15.14
N ILE A 185 -15.97 3.54 -16.37
CA ILE A 185 -16.91 2.71 -17.18
C ILE A 185 -16.19 1.60 -17.94
N VAL A 186 -15.05 1.86 -18.56
CA VAL A 186 -14.36 0.86 -19.39
C VAL A 186 -13.42 0.02 -18.53
N LEU A 187 -12.43 0.64 -17.89
CA LEU A 187 -11.39 -0.10 -17.19
C LEU A 187 -11.95 -0.80 -15.95
N LEU A 188 -12.60 -0.10 -15.02
CA LEU A 188 -13.07 -0.73 -13.79
C LEU A 188 -14.15 -1.79 -14.02
N ASN A 189 -14.98 -1.68 -15.06
CA ASN A 189 -15.93 -2.75 -15.39
C ASN A 189 -15.28 -3.96 -16.07
N LEU A 190 -14.11 -3.84 -16.69
CA LEU A 190 -13.35 -4.99 -17.19
C LEU A 190 -12.69 -5.80 -16.06
N VAL A 191 -12.66 -5.26 -14.83
CA VAL A 191 -12.19 -5.97 -13.63
C VAL A 191 -13.24 -6.94 -13.07
N ILE A 192 -14.52 -6.63 -13.30
CA ILE A 192 -15.68 -7.33 -12.75
C ILE A 192 -16.06 -8.49 -13.67
#